data_AF-A0A1G0DL45-F1
#
_entry.id   AF-A0A1G0DL45-F1
#
_cell.length_a   1.000
_cell.length_b   1.000
_cell.length_c   1.000
_cell.angle_alpha   90.00
_cell.angle_beta   90.00
_cell.angle_gamma   90.00
#
_symmetry.space_group_name_H-M   'P 1'
#
loop_
_entity.id
_entity.type
_entity.pdbx_description
1 polymer ?
#
loop_
_entity_poly.entity_id
_entity_poly.type
_entity_poly.pdbx_seq_one_letter_code
_entity_poly.pdbx_strand_id
1 'polypeptide(L)'
;YKAEIIESIPADQDVSLYSEGEFTDLCRGPHVPSTGKLKAFKLMKLAGAYWRGDSKNEMLQRIYGTAWAKKEELDAYLHQIEEAEKRDHRKLGKQLELFHMQDSSPGMVFWHPKGWTLWQEVEQYMRRKFREHDYREVRTPTIMDRALWEKSGHWENYHDNMFTTCSENRDYAVKPMNCPGHVQIFNHGLHSYRDLPLRLAEFGSCHRNETSGSLHGLMRVRGFTQDDAHIFCTEDQVQPEVSNFIVMLNEVYRDFGFNEVLVKLSTRPDKRVGSDETWDKAEAGLAAALRQNGLEYEVQPGEGAFYGPKVEFTLKDSLGRLWQCGTIQLDFNLPVRLDAEYVDEDNSRKPPVMLHRAILGSMERFIGILIEHHAGAFPLWLAPVQAVVMNISQAQEEYATQMAQALRAAGLRLQLDLRNEKITYKIREHSLQKLPYQLIVGDKEVVGRLVAVRTRSGEDLGQMTLESLIQRLQVETRAGSTA
;
A
#
# COMPACT_ATOMS: atom_id res chain seq x y z
N TYR A 1 2.79 40.27 -7.33
CA TYR A 1 1.97 39.17 -7.89
C TYR A 1 1.44 39.40 -9.30
N LYS A 2 0.36 40.15 -9.55
CA LYS A 2 -0.22 40.26 -10.91
C LYS A 2 0.74 40.90 -11.94
N ALA A 3 1.48 41.93 -11.55
CA ALA A 3 2.54 42.51 -12.39
C ALA A 3 3.63 41.49 -12.77
N GLU A 4 4.14 40.72 -11.78
CA GLU A 4 5.12 39.65 -12.03
C GLU A 4 4.59 38.53 -12.94
N ILE A 5 3.29 38.23 -12.90
CA ILE A 5 2.68 37.29 -13.85
C ILE A 5 2.74 37.88 -15.26
N ILE A 6 2.34 39.15 -15.43
CA ILE A 6 2.36 39.83 -16.74
C ILE A 6 3.77 39.87 -17.31
N GLU A 7 4.78 40.21 -16.50
CA GLU A 7 6.20 40.22 -16.92
C GLU A 7 6.70 38.83 -17.36
N SER A 8 6.12 37.75 -16.82
CA SER A 8 6.48 36.38 -17.20
C SER A 8 5.77 35.86 -18.45
N ILE A 9 4.78 36.59 -18.96
CA ILE A 9 4.08 36.23 -20.20
C ILE A 9 4.94 36.72 -21.38
N PRO A 10 5.25 35.86 -22.37
CA PRO A 10 5.97 36.27 -23.57
C PRO A 10 5.30 37.45 -24.29
N ALA A 11 6.09 38.38 -24.82
CA ALA A 11 5.60 39.64 -25.40
C ALA A 11 4.71 39.46 -26.63
N ASP A 12 4.77 38.30 -27.28
CA ASP A 12 3.97 37.89 -28.43
C ASP A 12 2.62 37.26 -28.04
N GLN A 13 2.31 37.15 -26.74
CA GLN A 13 1.04 36.61 -26.25
C GLN A 13 0.10 37.71 -25.74
N ASP A 14 -1.17 37.61 -26.16
CA ASP A 14 -2.22 38.51 -25.67
C ASP A 14 -2.51 38.30 -24.18
N VAL A 15 -2.76 39.42 -23.50
CA VAL A 15 -3.15 39.47 -22.09
C VAL A 15 -4.61 39.90 -21.98
N SER A 16 -5.44 39.06 -21.36
CA SER A 16 -6.85 39.34 -21.13
C SER A 16 -7.15 39.61 -19.66
N LEU A 17 -8.17 40.45 -19.43
CA LEU A 17 -8.73 40.73 -18.11
C LEU A 17 -10.19 40.29 -18.08
N TYR A 18 -10.61 39.72 -16.95
CA TYR A 18 -12.01 39.42 -16.65
C TYR A 18 -12.54 40.45 -15.65
N SER A 19 -13.67 41.08 -15.94
CA SER A 19 -14.31 42.03 -15.05
C SER A 19 -15.75 41.62 -14.77
N GLU A 20 -16.14 41.65 -13.49
CA GLU A 20 -17.50 41.45 -13.00
C GLU A 20 -17.82 42.57 -12.00
N GLY A 21 -18.56 43.59 -12.44
CA GLY A 21 -18.83 44.78 -11.64
C GLY A 21 -17.53 45.53 -11.29
N GLU A 22 -17.26 45.69 -9.99
CA GLU A 22 -16.05 46.36 -9.49
C GLU A 22 -14.83 45.42 -9.41
N PHE A 23 -15.04 44.11 -9.53
CA PHE A 23 -13.96 43.13 -9.51
C PHE A 23 -13.34 42.99 -10.89
N THR A 24 -12.02 43.12 -10.99
CA THR A 24 -11.26 42.83 -12.21
C THR A 24 -10.08 41.94 -11.87
N ASP A 25 -9.90 40.88 -12.65
CA ASP A 25 -8.82 39.92 -12.48
C ASP A 25 -8.09 39.62 -13.78
N LEU A 26 -6.80 39.32 -13.66
CA LEU A 26 -5.96 38.81 -14.75
C LEU A 26 -6.25 37.32 -14.94
N CYS A 27 -7.04 36.98 -15.96
CA CYS A 27 -7.44 35.61 -16.29
C CYS A 27 -7.64 35.44 -17.80
N ARG A 28 -7.31 34.26 -18.33
CA ARG A 28 -7.49 33.89 -19.75
C ARG A 28 -8.89 33.33 -20.07
N GLY A 29 -9.65 32.91 -19.06
CA GLY A 29 -10.99 32.33 -19.24
C GLY A 29 -10.98 30.94 -19.93
N PRO A 30 -12.14 30.48 -20.44
CA PRO A 30 -13.42 31.17 -20.47
C PRO A 30 -14.08 31.28 -19.09
N HIS A 31 -15.05 32.18 -18.96
CA HIS A 31 -15.86 32.37 -17.76
C HIS A 31 -17.32 31.99 -18.05
N VAL A 32 -18.07 31.67 -17.00
CA VAL A 32 -19.53 31.48 -17.12
C VAL A 32 -20.19 32.80 -17.58
N PRO A 33 -21.28 32.73 -18.36
CA PRO A 33 -21.91 33.93 -18.92
C PRO A 33 -22.58 34.82 -17.87
N SER A 34 -22.82 34.32 -16.66
CA SER A 34 -23.36 35.09 -15.53
C SER A 34 -23.08 34.38 -14.21
N THR A 35 -22.79 35.13 -13.16
CA THR A 35 -22.67 34.65 -11.77
C THR A 35 -23.93 33.94 -11.27
N GLY A 36 -25.10 34.22 -11.84
CA GLY A 36 -26.36 33.51 -11.54
C GLY A 36 -26.35 32.02 -11.92
N LYS A 37 -25.36 31.56 -12.69
CA LYS A 37 -25.13 30.13 -13.00
C LYS A 37 -24.37 29.39 -11.88
N LEU A 38 -23.68 30.11 -11.00
CA LEU A 38 -22.84 29.53 -9.94
C LEU A 38 -23.65 29.31 -8.65
N LYS A 39 -24.58 28.35 -8.68
CA LYS A 39 -25.50 28.11 -7.55
C LYS A 39 -25.02 27.08 -6.53
N ALA A 40 -24.23 26.09 -6.97
CA ALA A 40 -23.78 24.98 -6.13
C ALA A 40 -22.27 25.04 -5.95
N PHE A 41 -21.81 25.74 -4.91
CA PHE A 41 -20.39 25.80 -4.53
C PHE A 41 -20.23 25.79 -3.01
N LYS A 42 -19.06 25.36 -2.54
CA LYS A 42 -18.73 25.36 -1.11
C LYS A 42 -17.26 25.67 -0.89
N LEU A 43 -16.96 26.51 0.10
CA LEU A 43 -15.61 26.70 0.62
C LEU A 43 -15.23 25.53 1.52
N MET A 44 -14.04 25.00 1.34
CA MET A 44 -13.60 23.73 1.92
C MET A 44 -12.62 23.95 3.07
N LYS A 45 -11.38 24.37 2.76
CA LYS A 45 -10.31 24.51 3.75
C LYS A 45 -9.40 25.69 3.43
N LEU A 46 -8.76 26.21 4.46
CA LEU A 46 -7.70 27.21 4.38
C LEU A 46 -6.34 26.51 4.50
N ALA A 47 -5.36 26.91 3.69
CA ALA A 47 -4.00 26.41 3.75
C ALA A 47 -2.98 27.54 3.50
N GLY A 48 -1.74 27.35 3.92
CA GLY A 48 -0.61 28.18 3.49
C GLY A 48 -0.05 27.67 2.15
N ALA A 49 0.42 28.57 1.30
CA ALA A 49 1.18 28.23 0.10
C ALA A 49 2.25 29.28 -0.16
N TYR A 50 3.40 28.89 -0.70
CA TYR A 50 4.46 29.85 -1.03
C TYR A 50 4.36 30.30 -2.49
N TRP A 51 4.70 31.56 -2.76
CA TRP A 51 4.70 32.08 -4.12
C TRP A 51 5.64 31.26 -5.03
N ARG A 52 5.13 30.84 -6.19
CA ARG A 52 5.80 29.92 -7.14
C ARG A 52 6.28 28.58 -6.54
N GLY A 53 5.78 28.19 -5.35
CA GLY A 53 6.18 26.95 -4.68
C GLY A 53 7.55 26.97 -4.02
N ASP A 54 8.23 28.13 -3.97
CA ASP A 54 9.54 28.27 -3.32
C ASP A 54 9.37 28.75 -1.87
N SER A 55 9.83 27.94 -0.91
CA SER A 55 9.75 28.22 0.52
C SER A 55 10.51 29.48 0.97
N LYS A 56 11.38 30.03 0.12
CA LYS A 56 12.08 31.30 0.38
C LYS A 56 11.21 32.53 0.11
N ASN A 57 10.10 32.37 -0.62
CA ASN A 57 9.19 33.46 -0.94
C ASN A 57 8.15 33.69 0.16
N GLU A 58 7.35 34.75 0.01
CA GLU A 58 6.25 35.07 0.92
C GLU A 58 5.20 33.93 0.99
N MET A 59 4.70 33.69 2.21
CA MET A 59 3.62 32.74 2.46
C MET A 59 2.27 33.40 2.22
N LEU A 60 1.50 32.81 1.30
CA LEU A 60 0.16 33.21 0.91
C LEU A 60 -0.90 32.35 1.59
N GLN A 61 -2.09 32.93 1.77
CA GLN A 61 -3.28 32.21 2.22
C GLN A 61 -4.05 31.66 1.01
N ARG A 62 -4.22 30.34 0.96
CA ARG A 62 -4.96 29.62 -0.07
C ARG A 62 -6.29 29.10 0.48
N ILE A 63 -7.39 29.57 -0.11
CA ILE A 63 -8.74 29.07 0.18
C ILE A 63 -9.13 28.06 -0.89
N TYR A 64 -9.37 26.81 -0.49
CA TYR A 64 -9.90 25.77 -1.38
C TYR A 64 -11.43 25.85 -1.43
N GLY A 65 -12.00 25.66 -2.63
CA GLY A 65 -13.44 25.55 -2.85
C GLY A 65 -13.75 24.52 -3.92
N THR A 66 -15.01 24.11 -4.01
CA THR A 66 -15.53 23.23 -5.06
C THR A 66 -16.81 23.85 -5.64
N ALA A 67 -17.10 23.59 -6.91
CA ALA A 67 -18.30 24.05 -7.59
C ALA A 67 -18.82 22.96 -8.54
N TRP A 68 -20.13 22.83 -8.63
CA TRP A 68 -20.83 21.79 -9.39
C TRP A 68 -21.98 22.38 -10.20
N ALA A 69 -22.40 21.69 -11.26
CA ALA A 69 -23.51 22.12 -12.08
C ALA A 69 -24.86 21.96 -11.35
N LYS A 70 -24.99 20.90 -10.56
CA LYS A 70 -26.19 20.56 -9.80
C LYS A 70 -25.92 20.48 -8.30
N LYS A 71 -26.94 20.78 -7.49
CA LYS A 71 -26.82 20.72 -6.03
C LYS A 71 -26.63 19.27 -5.56
N GLU A 72 -27.29 18.34 -6.22
CA GLU A 72 -27.22 16.91 -5.92
C GLU A 72 -25.80 16.35 -6.09
N GLU A 73 -25.07 16.84 -7.09
CA GLU A 73 -23.67 16.46 -7.33
C GLU A 73 -22.73 17.03 -6.25
N LEU A 74 -22.96 18.28 -5.82
CA LEU A 74 -22.25 18.88 -4.70
C LEU A 74 -22.51 18.10 -3.41
N ASP A 75 -23.78 17.79 -3.10
CA ASP A 75 -24.15 17.08 -1.89
C ASP A 75 -23.56 15.66 -1.89
N ALA A 76 -23.57 14.97 -3.04
CA ALA A 76 -22.92 13.67 -3.21
C ALA A 76 -21.39 13.75 -3.00
N TYR A 77 -20.73 14.78 -3.55
CA TYR A 77 -19.30 15.01 -3.35
C TYR A 77 -18.96 15.30 -1.88
N LEU A 78 -19.77 16.12 -1.20
CA LEU A 78 -19.56 16.43 0.22
C LEU A 78 -19.77 15.21 1.10
N HIS A 79 -20.77 14.39 0.81
CA HIS A 79 -20.98 13.11 1.48
C HIS A 79 -19.78 12.16 1.30
N GLN A 80 -19.22 12.07 0.08
CA GLN A 80 -18.02 11.26 -0.17
C GLN A 80 -16.81 11.76 0.63
N ILE A 81 -16.61 13.07 0.76
CA ILE A 81 -15.53 13.62 1.60
C ILE A 81 -15.74 13.27 3.07
N GLU A 82 -16.97 13.41 3.59
CA GLU A 82 -17.26 13.07 4.98
C GLU A 82 -17.00 11.59 5.27
N GLU A 83 -17.40 10.70 4.35
CA GLU A 83 -17.12 9.27 4.47
C GLU A 83 -15.62 8.96 4.37
N ALA A 84 -14.88 9.62 3.47
CA ALA A 84 -13.43 9.50 3.38
C ALA A 84 -12.74 9.96 4.67
N GLU A 85 -13.21 11.06 5.27
CA GLU A 85 -12.68 11.58 6.53
C GLU A 85 -12.92 10.66 7.73
N LYS A 86 -14.05 9.92 7.77
CA LYS A 86 -14.33 8.91 8.80
C LYS A 86 -13.42 7.68 8.65
N ARG A 87 -12.95 7.43 7.43
CA ARG A 87 -12.13 6.27 7.07
C ARG A 87 -10.63 6.58 7.04
N ASP A 88 -10.24 7.82 7.30
CA ASP A 88 -8.84 8.25 7.34
C ASP A 88 -8.03 7.37 8.31
N HIS A 89 -7.04 6.66 7.76
CA HIS A 89 -6.22 5.71 8.49
C HIS A 89 -5.46 6.35 9.66
N ARG A 90 -5.23 7.67 9.65
CA ARG A 90 -4.56 8.39 10.76
C ARG A 90 -5.50 8.58 11.94
N LYS A 91 -6.77 8.90 11.68
CA LYS A 91 -7.80 9.02 12.72
C LYS A 91 -8.10 7.64 13.31
N LEU A 92 -8.32 6.65 12.44
CA LEU A 92 -8.59 5.27 12.84
C LEU A 92 -7.37 4.61 13.50
N GLY A 93 -6.17 4.83 12.98
CA GLY A 93 -4.93 4.31 13.55
C GLY A 93 -4.71 4.76 14.99
N LYS A 94 -5.06 6.02 15.31
CA LYS A 94 -5.06 6.52 16.69
C LYS A 94 -6.19 5.92 17.53
N GLN A 95 -7.42 5.91 17.02
CA GLN A 95 -8.59 5.37 17.74
C GLN A 95 -8.43 3.88 18.10
N LEU A 96 -7.84 3.10 17.19
CA LEU A 96 -7.66 1.66 17.30
C LEU A 96 -6.28 1.27 17.84
N GLU A 97 -5.45 2.25 18.21
CA GLU A 97 -4.11 2.05 18.78
C GLU A 97 -3.21 1.16 17.89
N LEU A 98 -3.21 1.43 16.59
CA LEU A 98 -2.46 0.66 15.61
C LEU A 98 -1.02 1.14 15.47
N PHE A 99 -0.83 2.46 15.42
CA PHE A 99 0.48 3.07 15.22
C PHE A 99 0.47 4.54 15.63
N HIS A 100 1.67 5.13 15.70
CA HIS A 100 1.84 6.58 15.70
C HIS A 100 3.08 7.00 14.91
N MET A 101 3.21 8.31 14.70
CA MET A 101 4.39 8.96 14.15
C MET A 101 4.78 10.11 15.08
N GLN A 102 6.07 10.45 15.10
CA GLN A 102 6.60 11.52 15.94
C GLN A 102 7.82 12.18 15.30
N ASP A 103 8.12 13.41 15.70
CA ASP A 103 9.13 14.26 15.05
C ASP A 103 10.58 13.76 15.18
N SER A 104 10.84 12.85 16.14
CA SER A 104 12.15 12.21 16.26
C SER A 104 12.45 11.23 15.11
N SER A 105 11.44 10.80 14.35
CA SER A 105 11.62 10.02 13.13
C SER A 105 10.53 10.34 12.09
N PRO A 106 10.61 11.50 11.42
CA PRO A 106 9.56 11.96 10.51
C PRO A 106 9.37 10.97 9.36
N GLY A 107 8.13 10.58 9.09
CA GLY A 107 7.79 9.65 8.02
C GLY A 107 8.23 8.21 8.30
N MET A 108 8.55 7.84 9.54
CA MET A 108 8.78 6.45 9.94
C MET A 108 7.78 6.06 11.03
N VAL A 109 7.22 4.86 10.90
CA VAL A 109 6.06 4.43 11.67
C VAL A 109 6.49 3.71 12.95
N PHE A 110 5.90 4.10 14.07
CA PHE A 110 5.97 3.33 15.31
C PHE A 110 4.73 2.45 15.42
N TRP A 111 4.88 1.18 15.04
CA TRP A 111 3.81 0.18 15.12
C TRP A 111 3.56 -0.25 16.57
N HIS A 112 2.30 -0.18 17.00
CA HIS A 112 1.85 -0.65 18.31
C HIS A 112 1.46 -2.14 18.25
N PRO A 113 1.26 -2.84 19.38
CA PRO A 113 0.96 -4.28 19.36
C PRO A 113 -0.19 -4.69 18.42
N LYS A 114 -1.29 -3.91 18.38
CA LYS A 114 -2.42 -4.19 17.48
C LYS A 114 -2.03 -3.99 16.01
N GLY A 115 -1.39 -2.88 15.67
CA GLY A 115 -0.96 -2.63 14.29
C GLY A 115 0.13 -3.58 13.81
N TRP A 116 1.05 -3.96 14.70
CA TRP A 116 2.08 -4.96 14.40
C TRP A 116 1.50 -6.36 14.21
N THR A 117 0.43 -6.70 14.92
CA THR A 117 -0.30 -7.95 14.69
C THR A 117 -0.92 -7.95 13.29
N LEU A 118 -1.60 -6.87 12.90
CA LEU A 118 -2.12 -6.71 11.53
C LEU A 118 -1.02 -6.84 10.48
N TRP A 119 0.13 -6.18 10.71
CA TRP A 119 1.31 -6.31 9.85
C TRP A 119 1.75 -7.77 9.70
N GLN A 120 1.90 -8.48 10.81
CA GLN A 120 2.34 -9.88 10.81
C GLN A 120 1.34 -10.78 10.07
N GLU A 121 0.03 -10.58 10.22
CA GLU A 121 -0.95 -11.38 9.47
C GLU A 121 -0.80 -11.20 7.95
N VAL A 122 -0.59 -9.96 7.48
CA VAL A 122 -0.34 -9.66 6.06
C VAL A 122 0.99 -10.25 5.60
N GLU A 123 2.06 -10.05 6.37
CA GLU A 123 3.41 -10.54 6.03
C GLU A 123 3.45 -12.07 5.96
N GLN A 124 2.86 -12.76 6.94
CA GLN A 124 2.83 -14.22 6.97
C GLN A 124 1.94 -14.80 5.87
N TYR A 125 0.85 -14.11 5.49
CA TYR A 125 0.05 -14.48 4.32
C TYR A 125 0.88 -14.41 3.04
N MET A 126 1.57 -13.29 2.81
CA MET A 126 2.42 -13.13 1.63
C MET A 126 3.59 -14.12 1.62
N ARG A 127 4.18 -14.42 2.78
CA ARG A 127 5.23 -15.44 2.91
C ARG A 127 4.75 -16.84 2.53
N ARG A 128 3.51 -17.21 2.87
CA ARG A 128 2.91 -18.47 2.40
C ARG A 128 2.74 -18.46 0.89
N LYS A 129 2.22 -17.37 0.33
CA LYS A 129 2.08 -17.19 -1.12
C LYS A 129 3.44 -17.26 -1.84
N PHE A 130 4.50 -16.68 -1.29
CA PHE A 130 5.85 -16.83 -1.84
C PHE A 130 6.26 -18.30 -1.94
N ARG A 131 6.02 -19.11 -0.91
CA ARG A 131 6.35 -20.55 -0.93
C ARG A 131 5.47 -21.34 -1.92
N GLU A 132 4.18 -21.02 -2.00
CA GLU A 132 3.24 -21.64 -2.94
C GLU A 132 3.62 -21.39 -4.41
N HIS A 133 4.27 -20.27 -4.70
CA HIS A 133 4.72 -19.87 -6.04
C HIS A 133 6.24 -19.95 -6.24
N ASP A 134 6.93 -20.79 -5.46
CA ASP A 134 8.36 -21.09 -5.58
C ASP A 134 9.31 -19.87 -5.52
N TYR A 135 8.95 -18.86 -4.73
CA TYR A 135 9.85 -17.77 -4.37
C TYR A 135 10.75 -18.18 -3.19
N ARG A 136 12.04 -17.87 -3.31
CA ARG A 136 13.03 -18.05 -2.25
C ARG A 136 13.15 -16.76 -1.47
N GLU A 137 12.63 -16.76 -0.24
CA GLU A 137 12.75 -15.59 0.64
C GLU A 137 14.21 -15.42 1.11
N VAL A 138 14.75 -14.23 0.93
CA VAL A 138 16.11 -13.83 1.31
C VAL A 138 16.08 -12.55 2.15
N ARG A 139 17.23 -12.16 2.70
CA ARG A 139 17.40 -10.89 3.42
C ARG A 139 18.73 -10.28 3.01
N THR A 140 18.70 -9.03 2.56
CA THR A 140 19.90 -8.27 2.20
C THR A 140 20.19 -7.16 3.21
N PRO A 141 21.47 -6.73 3.36
CA PRO A 141 21.83 -5.63 4.26
C PRO A 141 21.05 -4.34 3.98
N THR A 142 20.80 -3.55 5.01
CA THR A 142 20.11 -2.25 4.87
C THR A 142 21.07 -1.13 4.45
N ILE A 143 22.35 -1.23 4.82
CA ILE A 143 23.39 -0.25 4.51
C ILE A 143 24.38 -0.92 3.56
N MET A 144 24.62 -0.30 2.40
CA MET A 144 25.53 -0.81 1.38
C MET A 144 26.48 0.28 0.89
N ASP A 145 27.68 -0.13 0.47
CA ASP A 145 28.71 0.78 -0.02
C ASP A 145 28.22 1.60 -1.22
N ARG A 146 28.54 2.90 -1.23
CA ARG A 146 28.27 3.82 -2.33
C ARG A 146 28.62 3.25 -3.71
N ALA A 147 29.74 2.54 -3.83
CA ALA A 147 30.22 1.98 -5.10
C ALA A 147 29.22 1.00 -5.72
N LEU A 148 28.41 0.28 -4.93
CA LEU A 148 27.36 -0.58 -5.46
C LEU A 148 26.26 0.24 -6.14
N TRP A 149 25.89 1.37 -5.55
CA TRP A 149 24.86 2.27 -6.06
C TRP A 149 25.33 2.98 -7.35
N GLU A 150 26.60 3.36 -7.43
CA GLU A 150 27.23 3.91 -8.65
C GLU A 150 27.24 2.87 -9.78
N LYS A 151 27.73 1.65 -9.50
CA LYS A 151 27.72 0.56 -10.49
C LYS A 151 26.31 0.27 -11.01
N SER A 152 25.33 0.22 -10.11
CA SER A 152 23.93 -0.04 -10.46
C SER A 152 23.26 1.10 -11.25
N GLY A 153 23.80 2.32 -11.24
CA GLY A 153 23.21 3.50 -11.88
C GLY A 153 22.21 4.26 -11.02
N HIS A 154 22.01 3.84 -9.77
CA HIS A 154 21.07 4.47 -8.86
C HIS A 154 21.65 5.69 -8.18
N TRP A 155 22.98 5.79 -8.05
CA TRP A 155 23.60 6.97 -7.48
C TRP A 155 23.33 8.20 -8.36
N GLU A 156 23.52 8.09 -9.68
CA GLU A 156 23.34 9.19 -10.61
C GLU A 156 21.87 9.66 -10.72
N ASN A 157 20.92 8.73 -10.57
CA ASN A 157 19.50 9.00 -10.79
C ASN A 157 18.69 9.21 -9.49
N TYR A 158 19.17 8.73 -8.35
CA TYR A 158 18.38 8.61 -7.12
C TYR A 158 19.07 9.13 -5.86
N HIS A 159 20.34 9.57 -5.95
CA HIS A 159 21.14 10.05 -4.81
C HIS A 159 20.41 11.07 -3.93
N ASP A 160 19.75 12.06 -4.53
CA ASP A 160 19.08 13.13 -3.78
C ASP A 160 17.91 12.61 -2.91
N ASN A 161 17.39 11.43 -3.25
CA ASN A 161 16.35 10.71 -2.52
C ASN A 161 16.90 9.57 -1.63
N MET A 162 18.21 9.48 -1.41
CA MET A 162 18.84 8.48 -0.55
C MET A 162 19.27 9.08 0.78
N PHE A 163 19.22 8.28 1.85
CA PHE A 163 19.93 8.60 3.08
C PHE A 163 21.36 8.07 2.99
N THR A 164 22.34 8.92 3.29
CA THR A 164 23.76 8.55 3.30
C THR A 164 24.31 8.51 4.72
N THR A 165 25.38 7.74 4.90
CA THR A 165 26.14 7.68 6.15
C THR A 165 27.60 7.37 5.84
N CYS A 166 28.50 7.53 6.79
CA CYS A 166 29.92 7.24 6.61
C CYS A 166 30.49 6.48 7.80
N SER A 167 31.45 5.59 7.54
CA SER A 167 32.20 4.86 8.57
C SER A 167 33.57 4.47 8.02
N GLU A 168 34.62 4.60 8.83
CA GLU A 168 35.99 4.17 8.51
C GLU A 168 36.47 4.62 7.10
N ASN A 169 36.27 5.90 6.77
CA ASN A 169 36.60 6.51 5.47
C ASN A 169 35.86 5.92 4.26
N ARG A 170 34.73 5.24 4.47
CA ARG A 170 33.85 4.76 3.40
C ARG A 170 32.48 5.44 3.50
N ASP A 171 31.95 5.77 2.33
CA ASP A 171 30.59 6.28 2.16
C ASP A 171 29.64 5.11 1.91
N TYR A 172 28.50 5.16 2.60
CA TYR A 172 27.44 4.19 2.46
C TYR A 172 26.11 4.90 2.21
N ALA A 173 25.17 4.16 1.66
CA ALA A 173 23.79 4.59 1.62
C ALA A 173 22.87 3.54 2.24
N VAL A 174 21.83 4.03 2.89
CA VAL A 174 20.69 3.22 3.30
C VAL A 174 19.91 2.88 2.04
N LYS A 175 19.63 1.59 1.83
CA LYS A 175 19.05 1.11 0.56
C LYS A 175 17.70 1.78 0.26
N PRO A 176 17.52 2.42 -0.91
CA PRO A 176 16.21 2.94 -1.36
C PRO A 176 15.36 1.87 -2.06
N MET A 177 15.95 0.70 -2.35
CA MET A 177 15.37 -0.47 -3.02
C MET A 177 16.24 -1.71 -2.79
N ASN A 178 15.71 -2.92 -3.05
CA ASN A 178 16.42 -4.17 -2.77
C ASN A 178 17.20 -4.74 -3.96
N CYS A 179 16.90 -4.29 -5.19
CA CYS A 179 17.36 -4.89 -6.44
C CYS A 179 18.87 -5.17 -6.49
N PRO A 180 19.75 -4.19 -6.20
CA PRO A 180 21.20 -4.43 -6.25
C PRO A 180 21.67 -5.55 -5.31
N GLY A 181 21.06 -5.66 -4.13
CA GLY A 181 21.37 -6.71 -3.17
C GLY A 181 20.95 -8.10 -3.67
N HIS A 182 19.81 -8.21 -4.35
CA HIS A 182 19.34 -9.48 -4.93
C HIS A 182 20.25 -9.92 -6.08
N VAL A 183 20.76 -8.98 -6.88
CA VAL A 183 21.78 -9.27 -7.90
C VAL A 183 23.08 -9.77 -7.27
N GLN A 184 23.51 -9.22 -6.12
CA GLN A 184 24.68 -9.75 -5.43
C GLN A 184 24.48 -11.18 -4.91
N ILE A 185 23.25 -11.53 -4.50
CA ILE A 185 22.92 -12.93 -4.14
C ILE A 185 22.99 -13.83 -5.38
N PHE A 186 22.45 -13.37 -6.51
CA PHE A 186 22.55 -14.09 -7.79
C PHE A 186 24.04 -14.33 -8.15
N ASN A 187 24.87 -13.30 -8.14
CA ASN A 187 26.28 -13.38 -8.54
C ASN A 187 27.15 -14.29 -7.65
N HIS A 188 26.69 -14.67 -6.46
CA HIS A 188 27.47 -15.53 -5.57
C HIS A 188 27.60 -16.98 -6.08
N GLY A 189 26.65 -17.45 -6.89
CA GLY A 189 26.64 -18.79 -7.46
C GLY A 189 26.83 -18.79 -8.98
N LEU A 190 27.28 -19.93 -9.52
CA LEU A 190 27.20 -20.19 -10.96
C LEU A 190 25.82 -20.77 -11.27
N HIS A 191 25.10 -20.16 -12.23
CA HIS A 191 23.76 -20.62 -12.63
C HIS A 191 23.80 -21.18 -14.04
N SER A 192 23.11 -22.30 -14.27
CA SER A 192 22.78 -22.82 -15.59
C SER A 192 21.41 -22.27 -16.04
N TYR A 193 21.15 -22.26 -17.35
CA TYR A 193 19.81 -22.02 -17.90
C TYR A 193 18.72 -22.91 -17.27
N ARG A 194 19.10 -24.09 -16.77
CA ARG A 194 18.21 -25.04 -16.07
C ARG A 194 17.83 -24.61 -14.65
N ASP A 195 18.61 -23.72 -14.05
CA ASP A 195 18.31 -23.16 -12.73
C ASP A 195 17.34 -21.97 -12.81
N LEU A 196 17.09 -21.47 -14.03
CA LEU A 196 16.16 -20.39 -14.31
C LEU A 196 14.75 -20.93 -14.64
N PRO A 197 13.67 -20.29 -14.17
CA PRO A 197 13.65 -18.99 -13.48
C PRO A 197 14.00 -19.08 -11.98
N LEU A 198 14.89 -18.21 -11.53
CA LEU A 198 15.23 -18.05 -10.11
C LEU A 198 14.48 -16.84 -9.52
N ARG A 199 13.64 -17.09 -8.52
CA ARG A 199 12.78 -16.08 -7.89
C ARG A 199 13.27 -15.76 -6.48
N LEU A 200 13.79 -14.56 -6.26
CA LEU A 200 14.21 -14.08 -4.94
C LEU A 200 13.17 -13.10 -4.40
N ALA A 201 12.64 -13.33 -3.20
CA ALA A 201 11.70 -12.43 -2.54
C ALA A 201 12.29 -11.89 -1.23
N GLU A 202 11.96 -10.68 -0.85
CA GLU A 202 12.39 -10.10 0.43
C GLU A 202 11.34 -9.11 0.93
N PHE A 203 10.94 -9.24 2.20
CA PHE A 203 10.30 -8.13 2.93
C PHE A 203 11.35 -7.06 3.27
N GLY A 204 11.77 -6.32 2.24
CA GLY A 204 12.97 -5.48 2.27
C GLY A 204 12.67 -4.11 2.86
N SER A 205 13.31 -3.81 4.00
CA SER A 205 13.21 -2.50 4.64
C SER A 205 14.09 -1.50 3.90
N CYS A 206 13.45 -0.54 3.24
CA CYS A 206 14.05 0.48 2.41
C CYS A 206 13.76 1.87 2.96
N HIS A 207 14.62 2.82 2.60
CA HIS A 207 14.48 4.21 3.02
C HIS A 207 14.67 5.17 1.84
N ARG A 208 13.77 6.14 1.72
CA ARG A 208 13.84 7.23 0.74
C ARG A 208 13.75 8.56 1.45
N ASN A 209 14.62 9.50 1.10
CA ASN A 209 14.68 10.84 1.67
C ASN A 209 13.60 11.75 1.07
N GLU A 210 12.34 11.35 1.23
CA GLU A 210 11.18 12.11 0.79
C GLU A 210 11.12 13.48 1.46
N THR A 211 10.65 14.49 0.73
CA THR A 211 10.47 15.84 1.28
C THR A 211 9.43 15.81 2.41
N SER A 212 9.70 16.52 3.50
CA SER A 212 8.83 16.50 4.71
C SER A 212 7.38 16.89 4.41
N GLY A 213 7.17 17.84 3.49
CA GLY A 213 5.83 18.28 3.06
C GLY A 213 5.05 17.24 2.24
N SER A 214 5.71 16.21 1.72
CA SER A 214 5.06 15.13 0.96
C SER A 214 4.58 13.96 1.83
N LEU A 215 5.04 13.89 3.08
CA LEU A 215 4.72 12.78 3.99
C LEU A 215 3.23 12.79 4.35
N HIS A 216 2.60 11.61 4.32
CA HIS A 216 1.16 11.49 4.58
C HIS A 216 0.81 10.18 5.26
N GLY A 217 0.82 10.17 6.59
CA GLY A 217 0.49 8.99 7.38
C GLY A 217 1.22 7.75 6.84
N LEU A 218 0.49 6.66 6.61
CA LEU A 218 1.04 5.43 6.04
C LEU A 218 1.12 5.44 4.50
N MET A 219 0.48 6.40 3.82
CA MET A 219 0.41 6.41 2.36
C MET A 219 1.71 6.87 1.70
N ARG A 220 2.47 7.75 2.39
CA ARG A 220 3.77 8.24 1.93
C ARG A 220 4.70 8.44 3.12
N VAL A 221 5.71 7.57 3.19
CA VAL A 221 6.64 7.41 4.31
C VAL A 221 8.09 7.42 3.79
N ARG A 222 9.04 7.71 4.69
CA ARG A 222 10.48 7.64 4.41
C ARG A 222 11.03 6.24 4.61
N GLY A 223 10.61 5.55 5.67
CA GLY A 223 10.93 4.15 5.91
C GLY A 223 9.76 3.27 5.50
N PHE A 224 10.01 2.27 4.66
CA PHE A 224 8.98 1.35 4.19
C PHE A 224 9.52 -0.06 3.98
N THR A 225 8.63 -1.04 4.03
CA THR A 225 8.95 -2.43 3.69
C THR A 225 8.08 -2.89 2.55
N GLN A 226 8.66 -3.44 1.49
CA GLN A 226 7.90 -3.95 0.34
C GLN A 226 7.87 -5.47 0.33
N ASP A 227 6.83 -6.07 -0.25
CA ASP A 227 6.77 -7.49 -0.64
C ASP A 227 7.57 -7.72 -1.94
N ASP A 228 8.79 -7.19 -1.97
CA ASP A 228 9.62 -7.06 -3.16
C ASP A 228 10.15 -8.41 -3.61
N ALA A 229 10.20 -8.63 -4.92
CA ALA A 229 10.84 -9.80 -5.48
C ALA A 229 11.47 -9.51 -6.84
N HIS A 230 12.56 -10.22 -7.11
CA HIS A 230 13.32 -10.17 -8.35
C HIS A 230 13.38 -11.57 -8.96
N ILE A 231 12.87 -11.70 -10.19
CA ILE A 231 12.89 -12.95 -10.94
C ILE A 231 13.99 -12.85 -11.99
N PHE A 232 14.98 -13.72 -11.92
CA PHE A 232 16.01 -13.89 -12.93
C PHE A 232 15.56 -15.00 -13.87
N CYS A 233 15.41 -14.69 -15.16
CA CYS A 233 14.88 -15.62 -16.16
C CYS A 233 15.54 -15.39 -17.52
N THR A 234 15.37 -16.34 -18.45
CA THR A 234 15.76 -16.13 -19.85
C THR A 234 14.73 -15.24 -20.56
N GLU A 235 15.08 -14.70 -21.75
CA GLU A 235 14.13 -13.90 -22.55
C GLU A 235 12.83 -14.65 -22.85
N ASP A 236 12.92 -15.95 -23.18
CA ASP A 236 11.76 -16.79 -23.52
C ASP A 236 10.86 -17.10 -22.30
N GLN A 237 11.40 -16.98 -21.09
CA GLN A 237 10.67 -17.22 -19.84
C GLN A 237 9.89 -15.99 -19.36
N VAL A 238 10.11 -14.80 -19.93
CA VAL A 238 9.46 -13.54 -19.50
C VAL A 238 7.93 -13.66 -19.52
N GLN A 239 7.34 -14.08 -20.63
CA GLN A 239 5.88 -14.16 -20.75
C GLN A 239 5.26 -15.16 -19.74
N PRO A 240 5.76 -16.42 -19.63
CA PRO A 240 5.30 -17.34 -18.59
C PRO A 240 5.42 -16.78 -17.17
N GLU A 241 6.52 -16.11 -16.83
CA GLU A 241 6.73 -15.57 -15.48
C GLU A 241 5.80 -14.40 -15.16
N VAL A 242 5.54 -13.51 -16.14
CA VAL A 242 4.55 -12.44 -15.98
C VAL A 242 3.14 -13.02 -15.82
N SER A 243 2.81 -14.09 -16.55
CA SER A 243 1.53 -14.80 -16.40
C SER A 243 1.39 -15.42 -15.00
N ASN A 244 2.41 -16.11 -14.51
CA ASN A 244 2.41 -16.72 -13.18
C ASN A 244 2.26 -15.67 -12.08
N PHE A 245 2.92 -14.51 -12.24
CA PHE A 245 2.76 -13.38 -11.35
C PHE A 245 1.33 -12.81 -11.34
N ILE A 246 0.70 -12.66 -12.50
CA ILE A 246 -0.69 -12.16 -12.61
C ILE A 246 -1.66 -13.08 -11.87
N VAL A 247 -1.50 -14.41 -12.00
CA VAL A 247 -2.34 -15.39 -11.27
C VAL A 247 -2.20 -15.18 -9.77
N MET A 248 -0.97 -15.16 -9.25
CA MET A 248 -0.70 -14.93 -7.83
C MET A 248 -1.29 -13.59 -7.34
N LEU A 249 -1.10 -12.52 -8.11
CA LEU A 249 -1.58 -11.18 -7.77
C LEU A 249 -3.11 -11.15 -7.66
N ASN A 250 -3.83 -11.77 -8.61
CA ASN A 250 -5.29 -11.83 -8.59
C ASN A 250 -5.83 -12.63 -7.39
N GLU A 251 -5.16 -13.73 -7.02
CA GLU A 251 -5.51 -14.48 -5.81
C GLU A 251 -5.37 -13.61 -4.55
N VAL A 252 -4.23 -12.92 -4.41
CA VAL A 252 -3.96 -12.06 -3.27
C VAL A 252 -5.00 -10.95 -3.16
N TYR A 253 -5.27 -10.23 -4.26
CA TYR A 253 -6.24 -9.13 -4.25
C TYR A 253 -7.65 -9.60 -3.92
N ARG A 254 -8.10 -10.72 -4.48
CA ARG A 254 -9.38 -11.33 -4.13
C ARG A 254 -9.47 -11.70 -2.65
N ASP A 255 -8.42 -12.30 -2.09
CA ASP A 255 -8.41 -12.72 -0.68
C ASP A 255 -8.46 -11.52 0.30
N PHE A 256 -7.95 -10.36 -0.13
CA PHE A 256 -8.07 -9.09 0.59
C PHE A 256 -9.37 -8.31 0.28
N GLY A 257 -10.25 -8.83 -0.57
CA GLY A 257 -11.54 -8.22 -0.91
C GLY A 257 -11.50 -7.18 -2.03
N PHE A 258 -10.41 -7.10 -2.81
CA PHE A 258 -10.30 -6.22 -3.97
C PHE A 258 -10.61 -6.99 -5.26
N ASN A 259 -11.85 -6.85 -5.76
CA ASN A 259 -12.31 -7.55 -6.96
C ASN A 259 -12.19 -6.74 -8.25
N GLU A 260 -12.05 -5.41 -8.14
CA GLU A 260 -11.91 -4.50 -9.28
C GLU A 260 -10.46 -4.00 -9.36
N VAL A 261 -9.73 -4.47 -10.38
CA VAL A 261 -8.33 -4.13 -10.63
C VAL A 261 -8.23 -3.49 -12.02
N LEU A 262 -7.74 -2.25 -12.07
CA LEU A 262 -7.43 -1.58 -13.32
C LEU A 262 -5.97 -1.86 -13.68
N VAL A 263 -5.74 -2.28 -14.92
CA VAL A 263 -4.42 -2.65 -15.41
C VAL A 263 -3.93 -1.62 -16.41
N LYS A 264 -2.68 -1.17 -16.23
CA LYS A 264 -2.04 -0.23 -17.14
C LYS A 264 -0.70 -0.78 -17.63
N LEU A 265 -0.44 -0.63 -18.92
CA LEU A 265 0.83 -0.97 -19.56
C LEU A 265 1.57 0.31 -19.92
N SER A 266 2.63 0.62 -19.17
CA SER A 266 3.46 1.80 -19.43
C SER A 266 4.61 1.44 -20.37
N THR A 267 4.68 2.14 -21.51
CA THR A 267 5.64 1.85 -22.60
C THR A 267 6.80 2.84 -22.61
N ARG A 268 7.76 2.64 -23.52
CA ARG A 268 9.05 3.32 -23.56
C ARG A 268 8.98 4.85 -23.41
N PRO A 269 9.77 5.46 -22.50
CA PRO A 269 9.96 6.90 -22.42
C PRO A 269 10.96 7.42 -23.46
N ASP A 270 10.99 8.73 -23.67
CA ASP A 270 11.97 9.39 -24.55
C ASP A 270 13.43 9.15 -24.08
N LYS A 271 13.66 9.20 -22.77
CA LYS A 271 14.97 8.94 -22.15
C LYS A 271 15.01 7.50 -21.63
N ARG A 272 15.68 6.61 -22.37
CA ARG A 272 15.77 5.18 -22.04
C ARG A 272 17.12 4.57 -22.38
N VAL A 273 17.39 3.42 -21.78
CA VAL A 273 18.52 2.55 -22.09
C VAL A 273 18.03 1.31 -22.86
N GLY A 274 18.93 0.68 -23.61
CA GLY A 274 18.61 -0.49 -24.45
C GLY A 274 18.23 -0.14 -25.89
N SER A 275 18.24 -1.15 -26.76
CA SER A 275 17.92 -1.03 -28.18
C SER A 275 16.42 -0.97 -28.43
N ASP A 276 16.00 -0.46 -29.60
CA ASP A 276 14.59 -0.46 -30.01
C ASP A 276 14.06 -1.89 -30.13
N GLU A 277 14.87 -2.83 -30.62
CA GLU A 277 14.47 -4.22 -30.73
C GLU A 277 14.21 -4.87 -29.35
N THR A 278 15.04 -4.54 -28.35
CA THR A 278 14.86 -5.01 -26.96
C THR A 278 13.54 -4.49 -26.39
N TRP A 279 13.23 -3.21 -26.61
CA TRP A 279 11.98 -2.60 -26.14
C TRP A 279 10.75 -3.14 -26.86
N ASP A 280 10.83 -3.37 -28.17
CA ASP A 280 9.75 -3.96 -28.97
C ASP A 280 9.38 -5.34 -28.43
N LYS A 281 10.40 -6.18 -28.17
CA LYS A 281 10.21 -7.51 -27.57
C LYS A 281 9.58 -7.42 -26.17
N ALA A 282 10.06 -6.51 -25.33
CA ALA A 282 9.60 -6.38 -23.95
C ALA A 282 8.14 -5.92 -23.87
N GLU A 283 7.79 -4.89 -24.62
CA GLU A 283 6.41 -4.38 -24.70
C GLU A 283 5.47 -5.44 -25.27
N ALA A 284 5.89 -6.14 -26.32
CA ALA A 284 5.13 -7.24 -26.91
C ALA A 284 4.93 -8.41 -25.93
N GLY A 285 5.97 -8.77 -25.18
CA GLY A 285 5.94 -9.83 -24.17
C GLY A 285 4.98 -9.53 -23.02
N LEU A 286 5.02 -8.32 -22.47
CA LEU A 286 4.06 -7.88 -21.45
C LEU A 286 2.63 -7.84 -21.99
N ALA A 287 2.41 -7.29 -23.18
CA ALA A 287 1.10 -7.26 -23.81
C ALA A 287 0.55 -8.66 -24.15
N ALA A 288 1.42 -9.61 -24.51
CA ALA A 288 1.04 -11.01 -24.73
C ALA A 288 0.62 -11.69 -23.42
N ALA A 289 1.39 -11.49 -22.34
CA ALA A 289 1.04 -12.02 -21.02
C ALA A 289 -0.30 -11.49 -20.51
N LEU A 290 -0.57 -10.19 -20.69
CA LEU A 290 -1.86 -9.58 -20.33
C LEU A 290 -3.04 -10.20 -21.11
N ARG A 291 -2.88 -10.36 -22.44
CA ARG A 291 -3.90 -10.98 -23.30
C ARG A 291 -4.14 -12.45 -22.95
N GLN A 292 -3.09 -13.21 -22.65
CA GLN A 292 -3.18 -14.61 -22.23
C GLN A 292 -3.98 -14.79 -20.93
N ASN A 293 -3.89 -13.83 -20.02
CA ASN A 293 -4.64 -13.83 -18.76
C ASN A 293 -6.04 -13.18 -18.89
N GLY A 294 -6.46 -12.79 -20.10
CA GLY A 294 -7.76 -12.17 -20.33
C GLY A 294 -7.95 -10.82 -19.64
N LEU A 295 -6.86 -10.10 -19.38
CA LEU A 295 -6.92 -8.78 -18.73
C LEU A 295 -7.09 -7.67 -19.76
N GLU A 296 -8.10 -6.83 -19.57
CA GLU A 296 -8.21 -5.54 -20.25
C GLU A 296 -7.19 -4.56 -19.65
N TYR A 297 -6.51 -3.79 -20.50
CA TYR A 297 -5.49 -2.84 -20.04
C TYR A 297 -5.49 -1.54 -20.85
N GLU A 298 -5.11 -0.46 -20.17
CA GLU A 298 -4.87 0.86 -20.78
C GLU A 298 -3.38 1.01 -21.09
N VAL A 299 -3.04 1.45 -22.30
CA VAL A 299 -1.64 1.77 -22.65
C VAL A 299 -1.32 3.19 -22.21
N GLN A 300 -0.18 3.38 -21.56
CA GLN A 300 0.35 4.68 -21.16
C GLN A 300 1.67 4.96 -21.88
N PRO A 301 1.62 5.66 -23.04
CA PRO A 301 2.81 6.00 -23.81
C PRO A 301 3.77 6.87 -22.99
N GLY A 302 5.04 6.48 -22.92
CA GLY A 302 6.09 7.31 -22.29
C GLY A 302 6.22 7.19 -20.78
N GLU A 303 5.37 6.40 -20.11
CA GLU A 303 5.34 6.27 -18.65
C GLU A 303 6.18 5.08 -18.12
N GLY A 304 6.87 4.36 -19.00
CA GLY A 304 7.77 3.26 -18.64
C GLY A 304 9.00 3.73 -17.86
N ALA A 305 9.65 2.81 -17.15
CA ALA A 305 10.93 3.13 -16.49
C ALA A 305 12.03 3.31 -17.55
N PHE A 306 13.12 4.01 -17.21
CA PHE A 306 14.21 4.20 -18.18
C PHE A 306 14.86 2.88 -18.64
N TYR A 307 14.73 1.80 -17.84
CA TYR A 307 15.32 0.48 -18.07
C TYR A 307 14.36 -0.57 -18.65
N GLY A 308 13.07 -0.27 -18.77
CA GLY A 308 12.11 -1.18 -19.40
C GLY A 308 10.64 -0.85 -19.14
N PRO A 309 9.72 -1.55 -19.84
CA PRO A 309 8.29 -1.34 -19.69
C PRO A 309 7.78 -1.96 -18.39
N LYS A 310 6.61 -1.51 -17.93
CA LYS A 310 5.99 -2.01 -16.71
C LYS A 310 4.49 -2.20 -16.86
N VAL A 311 3.97 -3.16 -16.12
CA VAL A 311 2.54 -3.29 -15.87
C VAL A 311 2.26 -2.81 -14.45
N GLU A 312 1.21 -2.00 -14.32
CA GLU A 312 0.72 -1.48 -13.05
C GLU A 312 -0.67 -2.00 -12.76
N PHE A 313 -0.90 -2.39 -11.51
CA PHE A 313 -2.19 -2.88 -11.03
C PHE A 313 -2.73 -1.89 -9.99
N THR A 314 -3.87 -1.29 -10.33
CA THR A 314 -4.52 -0.26 -9.54
C THR A 314 -5.78 -0.81 -8.90
N LEU A 315 -5.81 -0.84 -7.57
CA LEU A 315 -6.94 -1.29 -6.78
C LEU A 315 -7.96 -0.17 -6.64
N LYS A 316 -9.24 -0.54 -6.66
CA LYS A 316 -10.33 0.36 -6.27
C LYS A 316 -10.81 0.01 -4.87
N ASP A 317 -10.79 0.98 -3.96
CA ASP A 317 -11.28 0.77 -2.59
C ASP A 317 -12.81 0.89 -2.46
N SER A 318 -13.34 0.70 -1.26
CA SER A 318 -14.78 0.75 -0.97
C SER A 318 -15.44 2.12 -1.21
N LEU A 319 -14.65 3.18 -1.39
CA LEU A 319 -15.11 4.53 -1.73
C LEU A 319 -14.90 4.86 -3.21
N GLY A 320 -14.39 3.92 -4.01
CA GLY A 320 -14.08 4.12 -5.41
C GLY A 320 -12.76 4.84 -5.68
N ARG A 321 -11.89 5.03 -4.67
CA ARG A 321 -10.57 5.64 -4.87
C ARG A 321 -9.59 4.64 -5.44
N LEU A 322 -8.69 5.12 -6.27
CA LEU A 322 -7.73 4.32 -7.02
C LEU A 322 -6.36 4.32 -6.35
N TRP A 323 -5.80 3.12 -6.12
CA TRP A 323 -4.52 2.91 -5.47
C TRP A 323 -3.63 1.98 -6.30
N GLN A 324 -2.64 2.55 -6.99
CA GLN A 324 -1.61 1.75 -7.66
C GLN A 324 -0.78 1.01 -6.60
N CYS A 325 -0.84 -0.32 -6.59
CA CYS A 325 -0.16 -1.17 -5.62
C CYS A 325 0.79 -2.13 -6.33
N GLY A 326 0.22 -3.04 -7.11
CA GLY A 326 0.98 -4.07 -7.81
C GLY A 326 1.75 -3.50 -8.97
N THR A 327 2.91 -4.08 -9.23
CA THR A 327 3.72 -3.75 -10.40
C THR A 327 4.56 -4.95 -10.79
N ILE A 328 4.75 -5.13 -12.09
CA ILE A 328 5.81 -5.98 -12.66
C ILE A 328 6.54 -5.16 -13.72
N GLN A 329 7.85 -5.02 -13.54
CA GLN A 329 8.71 -4.15 -14.33
C GLN A 329 9.86 -4.98 -14.87
N LEU A 330 10.11 -4.84 -16.16
CA LEU A 330 11.13 -5.60 -16.83
C LEU A 330 12.42 -4.78 -16.88
N ASP A 331 13.56 -5.40 -16.56
CA ASP A 331 14.87 -4.74 -16.53
C ASP A 331 15.93 -5.60 -17.23
N PHE A 332 16.43 -5.09 -18.35
CA PHE A 332 17.55 -5.67 -19.10
C PHE A 332 18.91 -5.05 -18.74
N ASN A 333 18.89 -3.96 -17.98
CA ASN A 333 20.04 -3.11 -17.76
C ASN A 333 20.75 -3.43 -16.45
N LEU A 334 20.03 -3.59 -15.33
CA LEU A 334 20.70 -3.82 -14.04
C LEU A 334 21.50 -5.13 -13.98
N PRO A 335 21.03 -6.27 -14.53
CA PRO A 335 21.85 -7.49 -14.60
C PRO A 335 23.18 -7.26 -15.32
N VAL A 336 23.16 -6.53 -16.44
CA VAL A 336 24.37 -6.20 -17.21
C VAL A 336 25.29 -5.26 -16.42
N ARG A 337 24.75 -4.22 -15.77
CA ARG A 337 25.53 -3.24 -14.99
C ARG A 337 26.22 -3.83 -13.77
N LEU A 338 25.70 -4.94 -13.25
CA LEU A 338 26.22 -5.62 -12.07
C LEU A 338 26.83 -6.99 -12.41
N ASP A 339 27.17 -7.24 -13.68
CA ASP A 339 27.87 -8.42 -14.15
C ASP A 339 27.18 -9.76 -13.79
N ALA A 340 25.83 -9.77 -13.80
CA ALA A 340 25.06 -10.99 -13.58
C ALA A 340 25.00 -11.83 -14.85
N GLU A 341 25.32 -13.13 -14.73
CA GLU A 341 25.39 -14.05 -15.87
C GLU A 341 24.97 -15.49 -15.50
N TYR A 342 24.47 -16.22 -16.49
CA TYR A 342 24.21 -17.66 -16.44
C TYR A 342 24.85 -18.36 -17.65
N VAL A 343 25.02 -19.68 -17.55
CA VAL A 343 25.53 -20.54 -18.63
C VAL A 343 24.35 -21.09 -19.44
N ASP A 344 24.29 -20.74 -20.72
CA ASP A 344 23.23 -21.15 -21.65
C ASP A 344 23.50 -22.55 -22.26
N GLU A 345 22.53 -23.07 -23.04
CA GLU A 345 22.60 -24.41 -23.67
C GLU A 345 23.86 -24.63 -24.53
N ASP A 346 24.37 -23.56 -25.14
CA ASP A 346 25.57 -23.57 -25.99
C ASP A 346 26.88 -23.37 -25.20
N ASN A 347 26.82 -23.36 -23.86
CA ASN A 347 27.90 -23.00 -22.93
C ASN A 347 28.38 -21.54 -23.02
N SER A 348 27.67 -20.67 -23.76
CA SER A 348 27.93 -19.24 -23.70
C SER A 348 27.45 -18.65 -22.38
N ARG A 349 28.08 -17.55 -21.95
CA ARG A 349 27.63 -16.78 -20.79
C ARG A 349 26.73 -15.66 -21.26
N LYS A 350 25.52 -15.59 -20.71
CA LYS A 350 24.51 -14.58 -21.06
C LYS A 350 23.99 -13.89 -19.80
N PRO A 351 23.65 -12.59 -19.87
CA PRO A 351 22.96 -11.93 -18.78
C PRO A 351 21.52 -12.45 -18.69
N PRO A 352 20.97 -12.68 -17.48
CA PRO A 352 19.55 -12.96 -17.31
C PRO A 352 18.72 -11.69 -17.51
N VAL A 353 17.45 -11.87 -17.88
CA VAL A 353 16.44 -10.81 -17.74
C VAL A 353 15.99 -10.79 -16.28
N MET A 354 15.81 -9.59 -15.73
CA MET A 354 15.29 -9.42 -14.38
C MET A 354 13.89 -8.81 -14.39
N LEU A 355 12.96 -9.42 -13.67
CA LEU A 355 11.62 -8.87 -13.43
C LEU A 355 11.54 -8.39 -11.99
N HIS A 356 11.36 -7.08 -11.80
CA HIS A 356 11.03 -6.49 -10.51
C HIS A 356 9.55 -6.61 -10.30
N ARG A 357 9.10 -7.07 -9.13
CA ARG A 357 7.68 -7.11 -8.84
C ARG A 357 7.35 -6.86 -7.38
N ALA A 358 6.16 -6.33 -7.17
CA ALA A 358 5.50 -6.24 -5.88
C ALA A 358 4.00 -6.45 -6.10
N ILE A 359 3.31 -7.10 -5.16
CA ILE A 359 1.86 -7.30 -5.22
C ILE A 359 1.18 -6.26 -4.33
N LEU A 360 1.63 -6.11 -3.09
CA LEU A 360 1.08 -5.16 -2.13
C LEU A 360 1.66 -3.74 -2.31
N GLY A 361 2.89 -3.66 -2.81
CA GLY A 361 3.65 -2.41 -2.80
C GLY A 361 4.41 -2.29 -1.47
N SER A 362 4.30 -1.16 -0.77
CA SER A 362 4.78 -1.11 0.62
C SER A 362 3.71 -1.59 1.59
N MET A 363 4.13 -2.37 2.58
CA MET A 363 3.31 -2.88 3.67
C MET A 363 2.62 -1.75 4.44
N GLU A 364 3.33 -0.64 4.70
CA GLU A 364 2.77 0.55 5.33
C GLU A 364 1.57 1.07 4.52
N ARG A 365 1.78 1.32 3.22
CA ARG A 365 0.75 1.88 2.34
C ARG A 365 -0.41 0.91 2.18
N PHE A 366 -0.14 -0.37 2.00
CA PHE A 366 -1.18 -1.39 1.86
C PHE A 366 -2.01 -1.53 3.14
N ILE A 367 -1.39 -1.54 4.32
CA ILE A 367 -2.12 -1.51 5.60
C ILE A 367 -2.93 -0.22 5.74
N GLY A 368 -2.39 0.92 5.32
CA GLY A 368 -3.13 2.17 5.21
C GLY A 368 -4.41 1.98 4.39
N ILE A 369 -4.30 1.43 3.17
CA ILE A 369 -5.43 1.14 2.28
C ILE A 369 -6.42 0.17 2.95
N LEU A 370 -5.96 -0.89 3.60
CA LEU A 370 -6.83 -1.85 4.31
C LEU A 370 -7.61 -1.18 5.45
N ILE A 371 -6.97 -0.31 6.23
CA ILE A 371 -7.66 0.45 7.29
C ILE A 371 -8.81 1.27 6.70
N GLU A 372 -8.57 1.99 5.60
CA GLU A 372 -9.60 2.86 5.01
C GLU A 372 -10.69 2.06 4.29
N HIS A 373 -10.30 1.00 3.57
CA HIS A 373 -11.20 0.09 2.87
C HIS A 373 -12.19 -0.56 3.85
N HIS A 374 -11.72 -1.04 4.99
CA HIS A 374 -12.57 -1.66 6.01
C HIS A 374 -13.14 -0.66 7.04
N ALA A 375 -12.84 0.63 6.94
CA ALA A 375 -13.18 1.62 7.97
C ALA A 375 -12.75 1.17 9.39
N GLY A 376 -11.59 0.50 9.49
CA GLY A 376 -11.06 -0.11 10.72
C GLY A 376 -11.76 -1.38 11.20
N ALA A 377 -12.82 -1.85 10.52
CA ALA A 377 -13.54 -3.07 10.84
C ALA A 377 -12.99 -4.26 10.04
N PHE A 378 -11.75 -4.67 10.32
CA PHE A 378 -11.06 -5.72 9.58
C PHE A 378 -11.80 -7.07 9.61
N PRO A 379 -11.72 -7.88 8.54
CA PRO A 379 -12.16 -9.27 8.54
C PRO A 379 -11.53 -10.08 9.67
N LEU A 380 -12.17 -11.16 10.11
CA LEU A 380 -11.74 -11.93 11.29
C LEU A 380 -10.27 -12.37 11.18
N TRP A 381 -9.83 -12.83 10.01
CA TRP A 381 -8.47 -13.30 9.81
C TRP A 381 -7.41 -12.18 9.91
N LEU A 382 -7.76 -10.93 9.63
CA LEU A 382 -6.86 -9.76 9.74
C LEU A 382 -6.97 -9.01 11.07
N ALA A 383 -8.09 -9.15 11.78
CA ALA A 383 -8.35 -8.38 13.00
C ALA A 383 -7.23 -8.62 14.05
N PRO A 384 -6.58 -7.56 14.56
CA PRO A 384 -5.54 -7.69 15.59
C PRO A 384 -6.04 -8.42 16.86
N VAL A 385 -7.29 -8.12 17.22
CA VAL A 385 -8.05 -8.80 18.27
C VAL A 385 -9.33 -9.29 17.61
N GLN A 386 -9.50 -10.61 17.57
CA GLN A 386 -10.60 -11.29 16.89
C GLN A 386 -11.85 -11.36 17.76
N ALA A 387 -11.66 -11.57 19.06
CA ALA A 387 -12.75 -11.48 20.02
C ALA A 387 -12.28 -10.98 21.38
N VAL A 388 -13.23 -10.45 22.15
CA VAL A 388 -13.04 -10.12 23.57
C VAL A 388 -13.93 -10.99 24.43
N VAL A 389 -13.37 -11.57 25.50
CA VAL A 389 -14.13 -12.29 26.53
C VAL A 389 -14.38 -11.36 27.72
N MET A 390 -15.64 -11.22 28.12
CA MET A 390 -16.10 -10.32 29.19
C MET A 390 -16.99 -11.06 30.18
N ASN A 391 -16.76 -10.82 31.47
CA ASN A 391 -17.63 -11.25 32.56
C ASN A 391 -18.62 -10.15 32.97
N ILE A 392 -19.83 -10.56 33.40
CA ILE A 392 -20.83 -9.65 33.99
C ILE A 392 -20.47 -9.24 35.41
N SER A 393 -19.86 -10.15 36.19
CA SER A 393 -19.45 -9.95 37.58
C SER A 393 -18.20 -10.77 37.91
N GLN A 394 -17.59 -10.52 39.07
CA GLN A 394 -16.37 -11.22 39.50
C GLN A 394 -16.57 -12.74 39.64
N ALA A 395 -17.80 -13.20 39.92
CA ALA A 395 -18.10 -14.63 40.07
C ALA A 395 -17.82 -15.45 38.80
N GLN A 396 -17.78 -14.82 37.62
CA GLN A 396 -17.52 -15.52 36.35
C GLN A 396 -16.08 -15.39 35.84
N GLU A 397 -15.16 -14.78 36.61
CA GLU A 397 -13.77 -14.55 36.17
C GLU A 397 -13.02 -15.84 35.82
N GLU A 398 -13.18 -16.88 36.64
CA GLU A 398 -12.50 -18.16 36.43
C GLU A 398 -12.94 -18.80 35.10
N TYR A 399 -14.25 -18.89 34.86
CA TYR A 399 -14.78 -19.48 33.64
C TYR A 399 -14.43 -18.63 32.39
N ALA A 400 -14.51 -17.30 32.48
CA ALA A 400 -14.06 -16.40 31.42
C ALA A 400 -12.56 -16.59 31.08
N THR A 401 -11.72 -16.80 32.10
CA THR A 401 -10.29 -17.06 31.92
C THR A 401 -10.03 -18.40 31.24
N GLN A 402 -10.71 -19.47 31.69
CA GLN A 402 -10.61 -20.80 31.08
C GLN A 402 -11.04 -20.77 29.60
N MET A 403 -12.15 -20.08 29.30
CA MET A 403 -12.61 -19.87 27.93
C MET A 403 -11.58 -19.15 27.06
N ALA A 404 -11.02 -18.04 27.55
CA ALA A 404 -10.00 -17.29 26.82
C ALA A 404 -8.73 -18.14 26.56
N GLN A 405 -8.33 -18.98 27.51
CA GLN A 405 -7.21 -19.91 27.32
C GLN A 405 -7.50 -20.95 26.24
N ALA A 406 -8.68 -21.56 26.25
CA ALA A 406 -9.06 -22.56 25.25
C ALA A 406 -9.15 -21.99 23.84
N LEU A 407 -9.73 -20.79 23.69
CA LEU A 407 -9.79 -20.11 22.40
C LEU A 407 -8.40 -19.68 21.90
N ARG A 408 -7.50 -19.23 22.79
CA ARG A 408 -6.10 -18.95 22.43
C ARG A 408 -5.36 -20.21 22.00
N ALA A 409 -5.57 -21.33 22.69
CA ALA A 409 -5.01 -22.62 22.30
C ALA A 409 -5.51 -23.09 20.92
N ALA A 410 -6.71 -22.65 20.51
CA ALA A 410 -7.24 -22.85 19.17
C ALA A 410 -6.69 -21.88 18.11
N GLY A 411 -5.73 -21.01 18.47
CA GLY A 411 -5.06 -20.07 17.56
C GLY A 411 -5.74 -18.70 17.42
N LEU A 412 -6.75 -18.40 18.25
CA LEU A 412 -7.47 -17.12 18.18
C LEU A 412 -6.77 -16.01 18.96
N ARG A 413 -6.76 -14.81 18.37
CA ARG A 413 -6.20 -13.59 18.97
C ARG A 413 -7.26 -12.92 19.84
N LEU A 414 -7.12 -13.03 21.15
CA LEU A 414 -8.15 -12.61 22.11
C LEU A 414 -7.70 -11.61 23.13
N GLN A 415 -8.64 -10.72 23.48
CA GLN A 415 -8.58 -9.88 24.67
C GLN A 415 -9.49 -10.46 25.77
N LEU A 416 -9.05 -10.35 27.02
CA LEU A 416 -9.85 -10.70 28.19
C LEU A 416 -10.08 -9.42 29.00
N ASP A 417 -11.33 -9.13 29.34
CA ASP A 417 -11.72 -7.93 30.08
C ASP A 417 -12.48 -8.28 31.36
N LEU A 418 -11.70 -8.45 32.44
CA LEU A 418 -12.18 -8.76 33.79
C LEU A 418 -12.35 -7.51 34.67
N ARG A 419 -12.26 -6.29 34.11
CA ARG A 419 -12.38 -5.06 34.92
C ARG A 419 -13.75 -5.02 35.61
N ASN A 420 -13.79 -4.44 36.81
CA ASN A 420 -15.03 -4.26 37.57
C ASN A 420 -15.83 -3.06 37.03
N GLU A 421 -16.32 -3.20 35.80
CA GLU A 421 -17.09 -2.18 35.07
C GLU A 421 -18.43 -2.77 34.61
N LYS A 422 -19.44 -1.91 34.42
CA LYS A 422 -20.75 -2.35 33.91
C LYS A 422 -20.59 -3.02 32.54
N ILE A 423 -21.24 -4.16 32.33
CA ILE A 423 -21.16 -4.90 31.07
C ILE A 423 -21.55 -4.05 29.85
N THR A 424 -22.52 -3.14 30.00
CA THR A 424 -22.93 -2.20 28.94
C THR A 424 -21.82 -1.21 28.57
N TYR A 425 -21.00 -0.79 29.53
CA TYR A 425 -19.81 0.03 29.28
C TYR A 425 -18.75 -0.75 28.51
N LYS A 426 -18.41 -1.97 28.97
CA LYS A 426 -17.45 -2.85 28.29
C LYS A 426 -17.88 -3.12 26.83
N ILE A 427 -19.14 -3.47 26.61
CA ILE A 427 -19.70 -3.70 25.26
C ILE A 427 -19.53 -2.46 24.39
N ARG A 428 -19.86 -1.27 24.89
CA ARG A 428 -19.73 -0.02 24.14
C ARG A 428 -18.28 0.26 23.77
N GLU A 429 -17.35 0.14 24.72
CA GLU A 429 -15.93 0.40 24.51
C GLU A 429 -15.33 -0.54 23.45
N HIS A 430 -15.61 -1.85 23.54
CA HIS A 430 -15.13 -2.84 22.57
C HIS A 430 -15.82 -2.74 21.20
N SER A 431 -17.07 -2.26 21.17
CA SER A 431 -17.75 -1.94 19.91
C SER A 431 -17.09 -0.75 19.19
N LEU A 432 -16.62 0.26 19.93
CA LEU A 432 -15.86 1.38 19.36
C LEU A 432 -14.48 0.95 18.83
N GLN A 433 -13.92 -0.13 19.36
CA GLN A 433 -12.71 -0.80 18.86
C GLN A 433 -12.98 -1.72 17.65
N LYS A 434 -14.25 -1.85 17.22
CA LYS A 434 -14.67 -2.62 16.03
C LYS A 434 -14.25 -4.10 16.05
N LEU A 435 -14.15 -4.68 17.24
CA LEU A 435 -13.78 -6.10 17.42
C LEU A 435 -14.81 -7.01 16.74
N PRO A 436 -14.40 -8.01 15.95
CA PRO A 436 -15.33 -8.89 15.24
C PRO A 436 -16.37 -9.56 16.16
N TYR A 437 -15.93 -10.06 17.31
CA TYR A 437 -16.77 -10.77 18.27
C TYR A 437 -16.62 -10.26 19.70
N GLN A 438 -17.74 -10.21 20.42
CA GLN A 438 -17.84 -9.93 21.83
C GLN A 438 -18.49 -11.11 22.52
N LEU A 439 -17.75 -11.74 23.44
CA LEU A 439 -18.11 -12.97 24.13
C LEU A 439 -18.46 -12.64 25.58
N ILE A 440 -19.74 -12.81 25.94
CA ILE A 440 -20.27 -12.39 27.23
C ILE A 440 -20.55 -13.62 28.09
N VAL A 441 -20.10 -13.54 29.34
CA VAL A 441 -20.22 -14.62 30.33
C VAL A 441 -20.97 -14.12 31.57
N GLY A 442 -22.17 -14.65 31.80
CA GLY A 442 -22.95 -14.49 33.02
C GLY A 442 -23.18 -15.82 33.75
N ASP A 443 -24.04 -15.79 34.76
CA ASP A 443 -24.34 -16.99 35.57
C ASP A 443 -24.94 -18.13 34.76
N LYS A 444 -25.80 -17.80 33.79
CA LYS A 444 -26.41 -18.80 32.89
C LYS A 444 -25.35 -19.49 32.04
N GLU A 445 -24.40 -18.73 31.50
CA GLU A 445 -23.30 -19.23 30.69
C GLU A 445 -22.36 -20.13 31.51
N VAL A 446 -22.08 -19.77 32.77
CA VAL A 446 -21.25 -20.59 33.67
C VAL A 446 -21.93 -21.93 33.96
N VAL A 447 -23.21 -21.91 34.37
CA VAL A 447 -23.97 -23.14 34.70
C VAL A 447 -24.12 -24.04 33.48
N GLY A 448 -24.40 -23.46 32.31
CA GLY A 448 -24.59 -24.21 31.07
C GLY A 448 -23.31 -24.61 30.34
N ARG A 449 -22.13 -24.12 30.78
CA ARG A 449 -20.86 -24.17 30.00
C ARG A 449 -21.03 -23.62 28.57
N LEU A 450 -21.70 -22.47 28.47
CA LEU A 450 -22.00 -21.76 27.24
C LEU A 450 -21.28 -20.41 27.18
N VAL A 451 -21.49 -19.67 26.09
CA VAL A 451 -21.12 -18.27 25.93
C VAL A 451 -22.14 -17.56 25.07
N ALA A 452 -22.52 -16.34 25.46
CA ALA A 452 -23.34 -15.47 24.64
C ALA A 452 -22.44 -14.72 23.64
N VAL A 453 -22.76 -14.83 22.34
CA VAL A 453 -21.91 -14.34 21.26
C VAL A 453 -22.59 -13.19 20.53
N ARG A 454 -21.93 -12.04 20.53
CA ARG A 454 -22.37 -10.83 19.82
C ARG A 454 -21.37 -10.47 18.74
N THR A 455 -21.84 -10.14 17.55
CA THR A 455 -20.99 -9.66 16.45
C THR A 455 -20.77 -8.15 16.54
N ARG A 456 -19.78 -7.64 15.79
CA ARG A 456 -19.52 -6.19 15.70
C ARG A 456 -20.70 -5.38 15.14
N SER A 457 -21.56 -5.98 14.30
CA SER A 457 -22.75 -5.31 13.75
C SER A 457 -23.86 -5.16 14.79
N GLY A 458 -23.68 -5.78 15.97
CA GLY A 458 -24.63 -5.76 17.06
C GLY A 458 -25.65 -6.89 17.01
N GLU A 459 -25.51 -7.81 16.05
CA GLU A 459 -26.29 -9.05 15.98
C GLU A 459 -25.95 -9.94 17.18
N ASP A 460 -27.00 -10.45 17.81
CA ASP A 460 -26.92 -11.43 18.89
C ASP A 460 -27.08 -12.83 18.29
N LEU A 461 -26.00 -13.60 18.30
CA LEU A 461 -25.98 -14.98 17.82
C LEU A 461 -26.48 -15.98 18.88
N GLY A 462 -26.89 -15.48 20.04
CA GLY A 462 -27.36 -16.28 21.16
C GLY A 462 -26.24 -16.98 21.92
N GLN A 463 -26.63 -17.99 22.70
CA GLN A 463 -25.72 -18.82 23.47
C GLN A 463 -25.27 -20.02 22.65
N MET A 464 -23.97 -20.34 22.69
CA MET A 464 -23.42 -21.55 22.08
C MET A 464 -22.35 -22.19 22.95
N THR A 465 -22.02 -23.46 22.67
CA THR A 465 -20.89 -24.12 23.33
C THR A 465 -19.57 -23.54 22.83
N LEU A 466 -18.54 -23.64 23.68
CA LEU A 466 -17.18 -23.23 23.31
C LEU A 466 -16.66 -23.96 22.06
N GLU A 467 -16.96 -25.25 21.93
CA GLU A 467 -16.57 -26.07 20.77
C GLU A 467 -17.23 -25.57 19.48
N SER A 468 -18.53 -25.27 19.52
CA SER A 468 -19.26 -24.74 18.36
C SER A 468 -18.72 -23.37 17.94
N LEU A 469 -18.38 -22.52 18.92
CA LEU A 469 -17.76 -21.23 18.66
C LEU A 469 -16.39 -21.39 17.99
N ILE A 470 -15.53 -22.29 18.50
CA ILE A 470 -14.21 -22.54 17.91
C ILE A 470 -14.35 -23.00 16.46
N GLN A 471 -15.24 -23.96 16.19
CA GLN A 471 -15.46 -24.46 14.83
C GLN A 471 -15.92 -23.34 13.88
N ARG A 472 -16.85 -22.48 14.33
CA ARG A 472 -17.30 -21.33 13.55
C ARG A 472 -16.14 -20.39 13.23
N LEU A 473 -15.40 -19.95 14.25
CA LEU A 473 -14.34 -18.97 14.08
C LEU A 473 -13.20 -19.52 13.21
N GLN A 474 -12.86 -20.81 13.31
CA GLN A 474 -11.83 -21.44 12.49
C GLN A 474 -12.15 -21.47 10.99
N VAL A 475 -13.43 -21.48 10.61
CA VAL A 475 -13.83 -21.33 9.20
C VAL A 475 -13.60 -19.90 8.74
N GLU A 476 -13.98 -18.92 9.56
CA GLU A 476 -13.88 -17.50 9.25
C GLU A 476 -12.45 -16.93 9.34
N THR A 477 -11.52 -17.60 10.04
CA THR A 477 -10.10 -17.20 10.11
C THR A 477 -9.29 -17.58 8.87
N ARG A 478 -9.88 -18.27 7.90
CA ARG A 478 -9.22 -18.55 6.61
C ARG A 478 -9.15 -17.26 5.78
N ALA A 479 -7.98 -17.01 5.18
CA ALA A 479 -7.80 -15.87 4.27
C ALA A 479 -8.83 -15.94 3.12
N GLY A 480 -9.35 -14.78 2.71
CA GLY A 480 -10.44 -14.68 1.74
C GLY A 480 -11.85 -14.90 2.29
N SER A 481 -12.02 -15.20 3.58
CA SER A 481 -13.34 -15.23 4.21
C SER A 481 -13.88 -13.81 4.42
N THR A 482 -15.01 -13.48 3.78
CA THR A 482 -15.65 -12.15 3.83
C THR A 482 -16.85 -12.08 4.80
N ALA A 483 -16.88 -12.92 5.83
CA ALA A 483 -17.98 -12.99 6.80
C ALA A 483 -18.27 -11.66 7.53
#